data_AF-A0A239F8R2-F1
#
_entry.id   AF-A0A239F8R2-F1
#
_cell.length_a   1.000
_cell.length_b   1.000
_cell.length_c   1.000
_cell.angle_alpha   90.00
_cell.angle_beta   90.00
_cell.angle_gamma   90.00
#
_symmetry.space_group_name_H-M   'P 1'
#
loop_
_entity.id
_entity.type
_entity.pdbx_description
1 polymer ?
#
loop_
_entity_poly.entity_id
_entity_poly.type
_entity_poly.pdbx_seq_one_letter_code
_entity_poly.pdbx_strand_id
1 'polypeptide(L)'
;MVHPYIINTINALVLIVAGLIAYFSNPARPPAALVAPFLGILLLACTYHLRKHNRFVFNTVTAVTLLAGILVISRIDFEEFSFTERNILLTVMGLSCIIAVGFFVGTFVKERRLGNNSIYKDDL
;
A
#
# COMPACT_ATOMS: atom_id res chain seq x y z
N MET A 1 15.83 -3.74 11.01
CA MET A 1 14.76 -2.90 10.40
C MET A 1 14.27 -3.63 9.17
N VAL A 2 12.95 -3.76 8.99
CA VAL A 2 12.39 -4.42 7.82
C VAL A 2 12.62 -3.53 6.61
N HIS A 3 13.14 -4.09 5.51
CA HIS A 3 13.40 -3.30 4.30
C HIS A 3 12.09 -2.82 3.65
N PRO A 4 12.05 -1.61 3.06
CA PRO A 4 10.85 -1.05 2.44
C PRO A 4 10.21 -1.96 1.38
N TYR A 5 11.03 -2.72 0.64
CA TYR A 5 10.53 -3.65 -0.38
C TYR A 5 9.68 -4.78 0.22
N ILE A 6 10.01 -5.26 1.43
CA ILE A 6 9.26 -6.34 2.10
C ILE A 6 7.89 -5.82 2.49
N ILE A 7 7.84 -4.62 3.08
CA ILE A 7 6.61 -3.97 3.53
C ILE A 7 5.70 -3.67 2.35
N ASN A 8 6.28 -3.12 1.26
CA ASN A 8 5.54 -2.89 0.02
C ASN A 8 4.98 -4.19 -0.56
N THR A 9 5.76 -5.27 -0.58
CA THR A 9 5.32 -6.56 -1.09
C THR A 9 4.16 -7.13 -0.27
N ILE A 10 4.25 -7.06 1.06
CA ILE A 10 3.18 -7.50 1.96
C ILE A 10 1.90 -6.68 1.70
N ASN A 11 2.01 -5.34 1.68
CA ASN A 11 0.86 -4.48 1.43
C ASN A 11 0.23 -4.72 0.05
N ALA A 12 1.05 -4.88 -0.99
CA ALA A 12 0.61 -5.21 -2.34
C ALA A 12 -0.15 -6.55 -2.38
N LEU A 13 0.37 -7.59 -1.72
CA LEU A 13 -0.28 -8.89 -1.63
C LEU A 13 -1.61 -8.81 -0.89
N VAL A 14 -1.68 -8.05 0.21
CA VAL A 14 -2.94 -7.83 0.94
C VAL A 14 -3.98 -7.16 0.05
N LEU A 15 -3.61 -6.08 -0.66
CA LEU A 15 -4.49 -5.39 -1.59
C LEU A 15 -4.99 -6.29 -2.73
N ILE A 16 -4.12 -7.15 -3.27
CA ILE A 16 -4.48 -8.10 -4.33
C ILE A 16 -5.45 -9.15 -3.80
N VAL A 17 -5.07 -9.87 -2.73
CA VAL A 17 -5.84 -10.99 -2.22
C VAL A 17 -7.17 -10.52 -1.64
N ALA A 18 -7.17 -9.52 -0.76
CA ALA A 18 -8.40 -9.02 -0.15
C ALA A 18 -9.31 -8.33 -1.17
N GLY A 19 -8.74 -7.63 -2.15
CA GLY A 19 -9.49 -7.00 -3.23
C GLY A 19 -10.16 -8.01 -4.17
N LEU A 20 -9.45 -9.09 -4.53
CA LEU A 20 -10.02 -10.18 -5.32
C LEU A 20 -11.12 -10.93 -4.55
N ILE A 21 -10.92 -11.22 -3.26
CA ILE A 21 -11.97 -11.79 -2.40
C ILE A 21 -13.20 -10.87 -2.39
N ALA A 22 -13.00 -9.57 -2.17
CA ALA A 22 -14.10 -8.60 -2.16
C ALA A 22 -14.87 -8.54 -3.50
N TYR A 23 -14.17 -8.74 -4.62
CA TYR A 23 -14.78 -8.78 -5.95
C TYR A 23 -15.59 -10.07 -6.19
N PHE A 24 -15.02 -11.24 -5.87
CA PHE A 24 -15.67 -12.53 -6.13
C PHE A 24 -16.77 -12.88 -5.12
N SER A 25 -16.66 -12.43 -3.87
CA SER A 25 -17.69 -12.64 -2.84
C SER A 25 -18.94 -11.75 -3.04
N ASN A 26 -18.85 -10.72 -3.89
CA ASN A 26 -20.00 -9.86 -4.17
C ASN A 26 -20.73 -10.33 -5.44
N PRO A 27 -22.02 -10.71 -5.37
CA PRO A 27 -22.78 -11.17 -6.54
C PRO A 27 -22.91 -10.10 -7.64
N ALA A 28 -22.88 -8.81 -7.27
CA ALA A 28 -22.94 -7.70 -8.23
C ALA A 28 -21.59 -7.43 -8.92
N ARG A 29 -20.49 -8.04 -8.45
CA ARG A 29 -19.12 -7.93 -9.00
C ARG A 29 -18.75 -6.50 -9.44
N PRO A 30 -18.81 -5.51 -8.53
CA PRO A 30 -18.62 -4.12 -8.90
C PRO A 30 -17.18 -3.88 -9.42
N PRO A 31 -17.00 -3.23 -10.59
CA PRO A 31 -15.68 -2.93 -11.14
C PRO A 31 -14.80 -2.12 -10.18
N ALA A 32 -15.42 -1.30 -9.33
CA ALA A 32 -14.72 -0.51 -8.32
C ALA A 32 -13.91 -1.37 -7.32
N ALA A 33 -14.29 -2.63 -7.07
CA ALA A 33 -13.53 -3.52 -6.20
C ALA A 33 -12.20 -3.98 -6.83
N LEU A 34 -12.03 -3.86 -8.15
CA LEU A 34 -10.78 -4.18 -8.86
C LEU A 34 -9.73 -3.06 -8.77
N VAL A 35 -10.09 -1.89 -8.25
CA VAL A 35 -9.13 -0.79 -8.06
C VAL A 35 -8.06 -1.16 -7.04
N ALA A 36 -8.45 -1.78 -5.91
CA ALA A 36 -7.51 -2.25 -4.89
C ALA A 36 -6.48 -3.27 -5.42
N PRO A 37 -6.87 -4.38 -6.10
CA PRO A 37 -5.92 -5.32 -6.64
C PRO A 37 -5.10 -4.73 -7.79
N PHE A 38 -5.66 -3.84 -8.61
CA PHE A 38 -4.90 -3.12 -9.63
C PHE A 38 -3.78 -2.27 -9.00
N LEU A 39 -4.08 -1.51 -7.95
CA LEU A 39 -3.07 -0.75 -7.20
C LEU A 39 -2.05 -1.68 -6.53
N GLY A 40 -2.48 -2.83 -6.00
CA GLY A 40 -1.58 -3.83 -5.46
C GLY A 40 -0.58 -4.37 -6.50
N ILE A 41 -1.03 -4.65 -7.73
CA ILE A 41 -0.14 -5.07 -8.83
C ILE A 41 0.86 -3.97 -9.17
N LEU A 42 0.40 -2.71 -9.23
CA LEU A 42 1.25 -1.56 -9.52
C LEU A 42 2.33 -1.36 -8.43
N LEU A 43 1.94 -1.47 -7.16
CA LEU A 43 2.88 -1.46 -6.03
C LEU A 43 3.90 -2.61 -6.14
N LEU A 44 3.46 -3.82 -6.50
CA LEU A 44 4.32 -4.98 -6.64
C LEU A 44 5.34 -4.82 -7.78
N ALA A 45 4.95 -4.20 -8.89
CA ALA A 45 5.85 -3.83 -9.98
C ALA A 45 6.90 -2.80 -9.54
N CYS A 46 6.51 -1.85 -8.68
CA CYS A 46 7.44 -0.89 -8.09
C CYS A 46 8.42 -1.52 -7.09
N THR A 47 8.13 -2.70 -6.53
CA THR A 47 9.06 -3.43 -5.63
C THR A 47 10.42 -3.70 -6.29
N TYR A 48 10.43 -4.05 -7.59
CA TYR A 48 11.67 -4.27 -8.32
C TYR A 48 12.53 -3.01 -8.38
N HIS A 49 11.89 -1.86 -8.61
CA HIS A 49 12.56 -0.56 -8.69
C HIS A 49 12.96 -0.01 -7.32
N LEU A 50 12.22 -0.35 -6.25
CA LEU A 50 12.60 -0.06 -4.86
C LEU A 50 13.89 -0.77 -4.45
N ARG A 51 14.18 -1.95 -5.01
CA ARG A 51 15.44 -2.67 -4.76
C ARG A 51 16.64 -1.93 -5.35
N LYS A 52 16.44 -1.12 -6.38
CA LYS A 52 17.46 -0.25 -6.98
C LYS A 52 17.65 1.06 -6.21
N HIS A 53 17.04 1.20 -5.02
CA HIS A 53 17.22 2.35 -4.14
C HIS A 53 16.91 3.73 -4.75
N ASN A 54 16.13 3.84 -5.81
CA ASN A 54 15.85 5.15 -6.42
C ASN A 54 14.90 6.01 -5.55
N ARG A 55 15.31 7.23 -5.17
CA ARG A 55 14.51 8.20 -4.39
C ARG A 55 13.14 8.49 -5.00
N PHE A 56 13.12 8.67 -6.32
CA PHE A 56 11.89 9.02 -7.04
C PHE A 56 10.85 7.92 -6.92
N VAL A 57 11.30 6.67 -7.05
CA VAL A 57 10.45 5.48 -6.93
C VAL A 57 9.93 5.35 -5.50
N PHE A 58 10.79 5.55 -4.49
CA PHE A 58 10.38 5.48 -3.09
C PHE A 58 9.25 6.46 -2.74
N ASN A 59 9.39 7.73 -3.16
CA ASN A 59 8.36 8.75 -2.94
C ASN A 59 7.08 8.42 -3.71
N THR A 60 7.21 7.94 -4.95
CA THR A 60 6.07 7.54 -5.78
C THR A 60 5.30 6.38 -5.14
N VAL A 61 5.99 5.32 -4.70
CA VAL A 61 5.35 4.19 -3.99
C VAL A 61 4.65 4.65 -2.72
N THR A 62 5.28 5.54 -1.96
CA THR A 62 4.69 6.07 -0.74
C THR A 62 3.41 6.85 -1.04
N ALA A 63 3.42 7.71 -2.06
CA ALA A 63 2.25 8.47 -2.51
C ALA A 63 1.14 7.56 -3.04
N VAL A 64 1.48 6.55 -3.86
CA VAL A 64 0.51 5.56 -4.37
C VAL A 64 -0.11 4.76 -3.22
N THR A 65 0.70 4.35 -2.24
CA THR A 65 0.21 3.60 -1.07
C THR A 65 -0.73 4.45 -0.20
N LEU A 66 -0.38 5.72 0.01
CA LEU A 66 -1.23 6.67 0.72
C LEU A 66 -2.57 6.86 -0.01
N LEU A 67 -2.52 7.08 -1.32
CA LEU A 67 -3.70 7.26 -2.16
C LEU A 67 -4.57 5.99 -2.16
N ALA A 68 -3.97 4.80 -2.23
CA ALA A 68 -4.68 3.53 -2.10
C ALA A 68 -5.39 3.43 -0.75
N GLY A 69 -4.71 3.77 0.35
CA GLY A 69 -5.31 3.79 1.68
C GLY A 69 -6.50 4.73 1.79
N ILE A 70 -6.36 5.97 1.28
CA ILE A 70 -7.45 6.96 1.27
C ILE A 70 -8.64 6.46 0.46
N LEU A 71 -8.40 5.90 -0.74
CA LEU A 71 -9.47 5.35 -1.56
C LEU A 71 -10.20 4.20 -0.85
N VAL A 72 -9.47 3.27 -0.23
CA VAL A 72 -10.09 2.16 0.50
C VAL A 72 -10.90 2.65 1.70
N ILE A 73 -10.35 3.58 2.49
CA ILE A 73 -11.03 4.13 3.67
C ILE A 73 -12.27 4.93 3.27
N SER A 74 -12.23 5.68 2.16
CA SER A 74 -13.39 6.42 1.65
C SER A 74 -14.57 5.54 1.21
N ARG A 75 -14.35 4.22 1.03
CA ARG A 75 -15.40 3.24 0.72
C ARG A 75 -16.04 2.63 1.96
N ILE A 76 -15.48 2.90 3.13
CA ILE A 76 -16.05 2.49 4.41
C ILE A 76 -17.10 3.53 4.77
N ASP A 77 -18.35 3.08 4.85
CA ASP A 77 -19.40 3.88 5.46
C ASP A 77 -19.29 3.72 6.98
N PHE A 78 -18.93 4.81 7.66
CA PHE A 78 -18.77 4.83 9.11
C PHE A 78 -20.11 4.98 9.83
N GLU A 79 -21.13 5.50 9.16
CA GLU A 79 -22.47 5.70 9.75
C GLU A 79 -23.25 4.38 9.76
N GLU A 80 -23.11 3.57 8.70
CA GLU A 80 -23.71 2.24 8.58
C GLU A 80 -22.70 1.11 8.81
N PHE A 81 -21.73 1.30 9.71
CA PHE A 81 -20.68 0.31 9.92
C PHE A 81 -21.24 -1.00 10.51
N SER A 82 -21.43 -1.99 9.64
CA SER A 82 -21.75 -3.37 10.01
C SER A 82 -20.52 -4.28 9.90
N PHE A 83 -20.47 -5.34 10.71
CA PHE A 83 -19.49 -6.43 10.59
C PHE A 83 -19.79 -7.35 9.41
N THR A 84 -19.96 -6.78 8.22
CA THR A 84 -20.09 -7.51 6.97
C THR A 84 -18.70 -7.85 6.42
N GLU A 85 -18.56 -8.99 5.73
CA GLU A 85 -17.30 -9.45 5.12
C GLU A 85 -16.60 -8.34 4.31
N ARG A 86 -17.38 -7.58 3.52
CA ARG A 86 -16.89 -6.42 2.75
C ARG A 86 -16.20 -5.38 3.64
N ASN A 87 -16.82 -4.97 4.73
CA ASN A 87 -16.30 -3.93 5.62
C ASN A 87 -15.05 -4.41 6.38
N ILE A 88 -15.01 -5.69 6.73
CA ILE A 88 -13.82 -6.33 7.33
C ILE A 88 -12.65 -6.29 6.34
N LEU A 89 -12.87 -6.70 5.08
CA LEU A 89 -11.83 -6.68 4.04
C LEU A 89 -11.34 -5.26 3.75
N LEU A 90 -12.25 -4.27 3.65
CA LEU A 90 -11.89 -2.86 3.49
C LEU A 90 -11.07 -2.34 4.66
N THR A 91 -11.46 -2.68 5.89
CA THR A 91 -10.69 -2.31 7.09
C THR A 91 -9.29 -2.92 7.07
N VAL A 92 -9.16 -4.21 6.74
CA VAL A 92 -7.85 -4.88 6.64
C VAL A 92 -6.95 -4.24 5.58
N MET A 93 -7.49 -3.95 4.39
CA MET A 93 -6.76 -3.27 3.32
C MET A 93 -6.32 -1.86 3.73
N GLY A 94 -7.23 -1.09 4.34
CA GLY A 94 -6.93 0.27 4.81
C GLY A 94 -5.88 0.29 5.91
N LEU A 95 -5.98 -0.61 6.88
CA LEU A 95 -5.02 -0.74 7.97
C LEU A 95 -3.64 -1.14 7.46
N SER A 96 -3.57 -2.06 6.49
CA SER A 96 -2.31 -2.44 5.83
C SER A 96 -1.63 -1.25 5.16
N CYS A 97 -2.40 -0.41 4.44
CA CYS A 97 -1.88 0.80 3.79
C CYS A 97 -1.35 1.81 4.83
N ILE A 98 -2.08 2.05 5.93
CA ILE A 98 -1.64 2.97 6.99
C ILE A 98 -0.33 2.50 7.62
N ILE A 99 -0.23 1.20 7.93
CA ILE A 99 0.98 0.61 8.49
C ILE A 99 2.15 0.79 7.49
N ALA A 100 1.93 0.45 6.21
CA ALA A 100 2.96 0.58 5.18
C ALA A 100 3.47 2.03 5.04
N VAL A 101 2.56 3.01 4.98
CA VAL A 101 2.91 4.45 4.96
C VAL A 101 3.70 4.85 6.19
N GLY A 102 3.29 4.40 7.38
CA GLY A 102 4.02 4.69 8.63
C GLY A 102 5.49 4.24 8.57
N PHE A 103 5.75 3.07 7.98
CA PHE A 103 7.11 2.60 7.76
C PHE A 103 7.86 3.38 6.67
N PHE A 104 7.21 3.77 5.57
CA PHE A 104 7.84 4.58 4.54
C PHE A 104 8.19 5.99 5.04
N VAL A 105 7.29 6.64 5.78
CA VAL A 105 7.55 7.94 6.40
C VAL A 105 8.64 7.80 7.46
N GLY A 106 8.60 6.75 8.29
CA GLY A 106 9.62 6.49 9.31
C GLY A 106 11.02 6.29 8.71
N THR A 107 11.12 5.60 7.58
CA THR A 107 12.39 5.43 6.85
C THR A 107 12.88 6.76 6.28
N PHE A 108 12.01 7.58 5.70
CA PHE A 108 12.35 8.93 5.23
C PHE A 108 12.85 9.86 6.34
N VAL A 109 12.14 9.90 7.49
CA VAL A 109 12.53 10.74 8.65
C VAL A 109 13.87 10.28 9.20
N LYS A 110 14.10 8.96 9.26
CA LYS A 110 15.37 8.39 9.73
C LYS A 110 16.54 8.79 8.81
N GLU A 111 16.38 8.71 7.50
CA GLU A 111 17.40 9.15 6.54
C GLU A 111 17.73 10.64 6.73
N ARG A 112 16.71 11.47 6.91
CA ARG A 112 16.89 12.91 7.17
C ARG A 112 17.63 13.17 8.48
N ARG A 113 17.37 12.40 9.54
CA ARG A 113 18.04 12.54 10.85
C ARG A 113 19.49 12.07 10.82
N LEU A 114 19.81 11.04 10.05
CA LEU A 114 21.17 10.50 9.97
C LEU A 114 22.09 11.33 9.06
N GLY A 115 21.56 12.27 8.27
CA GLY A 115 22.33 13.10 7.35
C GLY A 115 23.10 12.30 6.28
N ASN A 116 22.86 11.00 6.20
CA ASN A 116 23.64 10.07 5.42
C ASN A 116 22.78 9.64 4.21
N ASN A 117 23.09 10.19 3.03
CA ASN A 117 22.53 9.73 1.76
C ASN A 117 23.05 8.33 1.36
N SER A 118 23.53 7.51 2.31
CA SER A 118 24.26 6.26 2.03
C SER A 118 23.41 5.17 1.41
N ILE A 119 22.08 5.28 1.45
CA ILE A 119 21.17 4.34 0.78
C ILE A 119 21.09 4.63 -0.74
N TYR A 120 21.47 5.82 -1.20
CA TYR A 120 21.32 6.30 -2.58
C TYR A 120 22.63 6.48 -3.33
N LYS A 121 23.75 6.02 -2.76
CA LYS A 121 25.09 6.30 -3.30
C LYS A 121 25.43 5.52 -4.55
N ASP A 122 24.63 4.52 -4.94
CA ASP A 122 24.93 3.67 -6.09
C ASP A 122 24.46 4.27 -7.44
N ASP A 123 23.86 5.47 -7.45
CA ASP A 123 23.34 6.16 -8.63
C ASP A 123 24.26 7.31 -9.14
N LEU A 124 25.52 7.41 -8.68
CA LEU A 124 26.52 8.38 -9.16
C LEU A 124 27.80 7.70 -9.67
#